data_AF-A0A9D6ECF0-F1
#
_entry.id   AF-A0A9D6ECF0-F1
#
_cell.length_a   1.000
_cell.length_b   1.000
_cell.length_c   1.000
_cell.angle_alpha   90.00
_cell.angle_beta   90.00
_cell.angle_gamma   90.00
#
_symmetry.space_group_name_H-M   'P 1'
#
loop_
_entity.id
_entity.type
_entity.pdbx_description
1 polymer ?
#
loop_
_entity_poly.entity_id
_entity_poly.type
_entity_poly.pdbx_seq_one_letter_code
_entity_poly.pdbx_strand_id
1 'polypeptide(L)'
;MPLVRIALREGKSPAYRRAIGDAVHRAMVEAVNAPPLDRFQVVTEHPADGLIYDPAYLGIERTDDVVLIQITLNAGRTVEQKKALYARIVELLAENP
;
A
#
# COMPACT_ATOMS: atom_id res chain seq x y z
N MET A 1 -14.95 0.45 7.73
CA MET A 1 -14.10 -0.74 7.95
C MET A 1 -13.43 -1.18 6.65
N PRO A 2 -12.42 -0.46 6.16
CA PRO A 2 -11.60 -0.93 5.06
C PRO A 2 -10.68 -2.07 5.50
N LEU A 3 -10.41 -2.99 4.58
CA LEU A 3 -9.39 -4.02 4.76
C LEU A 3 -8.26 -3.79 3.75
N VAL A 4 -7.04 -3.62 4.26
CA VAL A 4 -5.84 -3.48 3.44
C VAL A 4 -5.05 -4.79 3.44
N ARG A 5 -4.70 -5.28 2.26
CA ARG A 5 -3.71 -6.36 2.09
C ARG A 5 -2.47 -5.77 1.43
N ILE A 6 -1.31 -6.04 2.02
CA ILE A 6 0.00 -5.58 1.56
C ILE A 6 0.81 -6.83 1.27
N ALA A 7 1.22 -7.00 0.02
CA ALA A 7 2.08 -8.09 -0.43
C ALA A 7 3.43 -7.53 -0.89
N LEU A 8 4.52 -8.14 -0.42
CA LEU A 8 5.89 -7.78 -0.75
C LEU A 8 6.80 -9.01 -0.71
N ARG A 9 8.02 -8.90 -1.25
CA ARG A 9 9.00 -9.98 -1.13
C ARG A 9 9.54 -10.12 0.30
N GLU A 10 9.90 -11.35 0.66
CA GLU A 10 10.61 -11.67 1.89
C GLU A 10 11.94 -10.92 2.03
N GLY A 11 12.36 -10.72 3.29
CA GLY A 11 13.69 -10.16 3.62
C GLY A 11 13.65 -8.71 4.11
N LYS A 12 12.47 -8.09 4.17
CA LYS A 12 12.31 -6.76 4.74
C LYS A 12 12.13 -6.81 6.26
N SER A 13 12.70 -5.84 6.95
CA SER A 13 12.64 -5.78 8.41
C SER A 13 11.17 -5.64 8.89
N PRO A 14 10.85 -6.08 10.12
CA PRO A 14 9.54 -5.81 10.71
C PRO A 14 9.22 -4.31 10.77
N ALA A 15 10.24 -3.46 10.94
CA ALA A 15 10.08 -2.00 10.98
C ALA A 15 9.64 -1.44 9.62
N TYR A 16 10.26 -1.90 8.53
CA TYR A 16 9.88 -1.55 7.15
C TYR A 16 8.44 -1.96 6.85
N ARG A 17 8.09 -3.22 7.14
CA ARG A 17 6.70 -3.71 6.97
C ARG A 17 5.67 -2.89 7.76
N ARG A 18 6.04 -2.45 8.97
CA ARG A 18 5.20 -1.56 9.80
C ARG A 18 5.08 -0.17 9.19
N ALA A 19 6.18 0.41 8.71
CA ALA A 19 6.20 1.73 8.10
C ALA A 19 5.31 1.79 6.83
N ILE A 20 5.34 0.76 5.97
CA ILE A 20 4.37 0.65 4.86
C ILE A 20 2.92 0.68 5.38
N GLY A 21 2.61 -0.14 6.39
CA GLY A 21 1.27 -0.17 6.98
C GLY A 21 0.85 1.17 7.57
N ASP A 22 1.76 1.86 8.27
CA ASP A 22 1.54 3.18 8.85
C ASP A 22 1.29 4.23 7.76
N ALA A 23 2.07 4.23 6.68
CA ALA A 23 1.91 5.13 5.55
C ALA A 23 0.55 4.95 4.86
N VAL A 24 0.16 3.70 4.56
CA VAL A 24 -1.14 3.42 3.94
C VAL A 24 -2.29 3.85 4.84
N HIS A 25 -2.21 3.58 6.14
CA HIS A 25 -3.26 3.99 7.08
C HIS A 25 -3.38 5.50 7.20
N ARG A 26 -2.24 6.20 7.32
CA ARG A 26 -2.21 7.66 7.35
C ARG A 26 -2.82 8.27 6.08
N ALA A 27 -2.48 7.75 4.91
CA ALA A 27 -3.09 8.18 3.65
C ALA A 27 -4.60 7.95 3.60
N MET A 28 -5.10 6.83 4.15
CA MET A 28 -6.54 6.59 4.24
C MET A 28 -7.27 7.60 5.13
N VAL A 29 -6.67 7.96 6.27
CA VAL A 29 -7.22 8.97 7.18
C VAL A 29 -7.22 10.35 6.50
N GLU A 30 -6.10 10.74 5.90
CA GLU A 30 -5.91 12.07 5.30
C GLU A 30 -6.71 12.28 4.01
N ALA A 31 -6.75 11.29 3.09
CA ALA A 31 -7.28 11.48 1.75
C ALA A 31 -8.75 11.03 1.58
N VAL A 32 -9.20 10.03 2.36
CA VAL A 32 -10.55 9.45 2.22
C VAL A 32 -11.35 9.40 3.51
N ASN A 33 -10.91 10.17 4.52
CA ASN A 33 -11.57 10.35 5.80
C ASN A 33 -11.91 9.03 6.50
N ALA A 34 -11.02 8.03 6.41
CA ALA A 34 -11.16 6.84 7.24
C ALA A 34 -11.03 7.23 8.72
N PRO A 35 -11.86 6.70 9.63
CA PRO A 35 -11.69 6.97 11.05
C PRO A 35 -10.28 6.53 11.52
N PRO A 36 -9.61 7.29 12.40
CA PRO A 36 -8.21 7.01 12.80
C PRO A 36 -7.98 5.62 13.39
N LEU A 37 -9.00 5.02 14.02
CA LEU A 37 -8.93 3.69 14.63
C LEU A 37 -9.42 2.58 13.68
N ASP A 38 -9.91 2.91 12.49
CA ASP A 38 -10.42 1.95 11.50
C ASP A 38 -9.26 1.33 10.71
N ARG A 39 -8.38 0.60 11.41
CA ARG A 39 -7.11 0.10 10.90
C ARG A 39 -7.07 -1.43 10.86
N PHE A 40 -7.44 -2.02 9.73
CA PHE A 40 -7.39 -3.47 9.50
C PHE A 40 -6.46 -3.78 8.33
N GLN A 41 -5.30 -4.38 8.63
CA GLN A 41 -4.23 -4.60 7.66
C GLN A 41 -3.67 -6.01 7.80
N VAL A 42 -3.36 -6.64 6.67
CA VAL A 42 -2.64 -7.91 6.59
C VAL A 42 -1.41 -7.68 5.73
N VAL A 43 -0.22 -7.91 6.29
CA VAL A 43 1.05 -7.89 5.56
C VAL A 43 1.47 -9.32 5.31
N THR A 44 1.67 -9.68 4.04
CA THR A 44 2.10 -11.02 3.61
C THR A 44 3.40 -10.90 2.85
N GLU A 45 4.43 -11.59 3.31
CA GLU A 45 5.67 -11.73 2.57
C GLU A 45 5.58 -12.94 1.64
N HIS A 46 6.23 -12.83 0.49
CA HIS A 46 6.26 -13.85 -0.54
C HIS A 46 7.71 -14.17 -0.91
N PRO A 47 8.06 -15.45 -1.14
CA PRO A 47 9.34 -15.79 -1.74
C PRO A 47 9.43 -15.21 -3.17
N ALA A 48 10.63 -15.20 -3.75
CA ALA A 48 10.89 -14.58 -5.06
C ALA A 48 10.01 -15.16 -6.19
N ASP A 49 9.66 -16.44 -6.12
CA ASP A 49 8.78 -17.14 -7.06
C ASP A 49 7.28 -17.03 -6.70
N GLY A 50 6.97 -16.50 -5.53
CA GLY A 50 5.60 -16.31 -5.03
C GLY A 50 5.00 -14.93 -5.34
N LEU A 51 5.81 -13.95 -5.78
CA LEU A 51 5.36 -12.61 -6.17
C LEU A 51 5.78 -12.30 -7.61
N ILE A 52 4.89 -12.61 -8.55
CA ILE A 52 5.12 -12.49 -9.99
C ILE A 52 4.55 -11.16 -10.50
N TYR A 53 5.38 -10.38 -11.18
CA TYR A 53 5.00 -9.13 -11.84
C TYR A 53 5.92 -8.87 -13.04
N ASP A 54 5.49 -8.00 -13.95
CA ASP A 54 6.30 -7.56 -15.08
C ASP A 54 7.17 -6.35 -14.66
N PRO A 55 8.50 -6.43 -14.80
CA PRO A 55 9.40 -5.38 -14.35
C PRO A 55 9.39 -4.12 -15.24
N ALA A 56 8.77 -4.16 -16.42
CA ALA A 56 8.80 -3.10 -17.44
C ALA A 56 7.42 -2.71 -17.99
N TYR A 57 6.32 -3.28 -17.49
CA TYR A 57 4.97 -2.99 -17.98
C TYR A 57 4.66 -1.49 -17.94
N LEU A 58 4.13 -0.98 -19.07
CA LEU A 58 3.92 0.45 -19.38
C LEU A 58 5.21 1.29 -19.43
N GLY A 59 6.37 0.68 -19.64
CA GLY A 59 7.66 1.38 -19.69
C GLY A 59 8.12 1.91 -18.33
N ILE A 60 7.60 1.35 -17.23
CA ILE A 60 7.98 1.71 -15.86
C ILE A 60 8.89 0.62 -15.31
N GLU A 61 10.12 0.98 -14.99
CA GLU A 61 11.09 0.07 -14.36
C GLU A 61 10.72 -0.19 -12.89
N ARG A 62 10.61 -1.47 -12.52
CA ARG A 62 10.32 -1.92 -11.15
C ARG A 62 11.42 -2.86 -10.67
N THR A 63 11.85 -2.67 -9.43
CA THR A 63 12.76 -3.57 -8.73
C THR A 63 11.99 -4.68 -7.99
N ASP A 64 12.73 -5.64 -7.44
CA ASP A 64 12.23 -6.69 -6.54
C ASP A 64 11.63 -6.15 -5.22
N ASP A 65 11.75 -4.84 -4.96
CA ASP A 65 11.16 -4.15 -3.82
C ASP A 65 9.72 -3.67 -4.08
N VAL A 66 9.04 -4.23 -5.09
CA VAL A 66 7.64 -3.92 -5.37
C VAL A 66 6.75 -4.25 -4.17
N VAL A 67 5.81 -3.34 -3.89
CA VAL A 67 4.77 -3.52 -2.88
C VAL A 67 3.41 -3.44 -3.55
N LEU A 68 2.61 -4.50 -3.42
CA LEU A 68 1.24 -4.56 -3.93
C LEU A 68 0.27 -4.25 -2.79
N ILE A 69 -0.55 -3.22 -2.97
CA ILE A 69 -1.51 -2.74 -1.96
C ILE A 69 -2.92 -2.91 -2.51
N GLN A 70 -3.68 -3.83 -1.91
CA GLN A 70 -5.10 -4.01 -2.19
C GLN A 70 -5.90 -3.39 -1.06
N ILE A 71 -6.79 -2.46 -1.39
CA ILE A 71 -7.67 -1.79 -0.43
C ILE A 71 -9.12 -2.12 -0.76
N THR A 72 -9.80 -2.80 0.17
CA THR A 72 -11.25 -2.98 0.13
C THR A 72 -11.91 -1.84 0.89
N LEU A 73 -12.67 -1.00 0.21
CA LEU A 73 -13.37 0.16 0.79
C LEU A 73 -14.86 0.08 0.48
N ASN A 74 -15.69 0.57 1.40
CA ASN A 74 -17.12 0.77 1.13
C ASN A 74 -17.29 1.76 -0.04
N ALA A 75 -18.36 1.57 -0.81
CA ALA A 75 -18.78 2.50 -1.84
C ALA A 75 -18.93 3.94 -1.28
N GLY A 76 -18.87 4.93 -2.18
CA GLY A 76 -19.08 6.34 -1.83
C GLY A 76 -17.85 7.24 -1.89
N ARG A 77 -16.65 6.71 -2.17
CA ARG A 77 -15.47 7.56 -2.43
C ARG A 77 -15.46 7.99 -3.89
N THR A 78 -15.29 9.28 -4.15
CA THR A 78 -15.19 9.83 -5.51
C THR A 78 -13.90 9.39 -6.20
N VAL A 79 -13.83 9.63 -7.51
CA VAL A 79 -12.60 9.36 -8.28
C VAL A 79 -11.45 10.22 -7.80
N GLU A 80 -11.71 11.48 -7.46
CA GLU A 80 -10.73 12.46 -6.98
C GLU A 80 -10.16 12.03 -5.63
N GLN A 81 -11.02 11.57 -4.71
CA GLN A 81 -10.60 11.01 -3.43
C GLN A 81 -9.71 9.77 -3.61
N LYS A 82 -10.04 8.89 -4.56
CA LYS A 82 -9.21 7.71 -4.86
C LYS A 82 -7.85 8.10 -5.45
N LYS A 83 -7.83 9.09 -6.36
CA LYS A 83 -6.58 9.63 -6.91
C LYS A 83 -5.70 10.26 -5.82
N ALA A 84 -6.30 11.06 -4.94
CA ALA A 84 -5.62 11.66 -3.79
C ALA A 84 -5.04 10.58 -2.85
N LEU A 85 -5.80 9.50 -2.61
CA LEU A 85 -5.32 8.38 -1.81
C LEU A 85 -4.06 7.73 -2.44
N TYR A 86 -4.08 7.45 -3.74
CA TYR A 86 -2.93 6.83 -4.41
C TYR A 86 -1.69 7.73 -4.38
N ALA A 87 -1.85 9.02 -4.68
CA ALA A 87 -0.76 9.98 -4.59
C ALA A 87 -0.19 10.04 -3.17
N ARG A 88 -1.08 10.13 -2.16
CA ARG A 88 -0.65 10.28 -0.77
C ARG A 88 0.07 9.06 -0.22
N ILE A 89 -0.34 7.86 -0.62
CA ILE A 89 0.38 6.62 -0.27
C ILE A 89 1.82 6.69 -0.79
N VAL A 90 1.99 7.06 -2.06
CA VAL A 90 3.32 7.09 -2.69
C VAL A 90 4.22 8.16 -2.06
N GLU A 91 3.69 9.35 -1.77
CA GLU A 91 4.42 10.41 -1.06
C GLU A 91 4.98 9.93 0.29
N LEU A 92 4.12 9.32 1.11
CA LEU A 92 4.50 8.85 2.45
C LEU A 92 5.53 7.71 2.39
N LEU A 93 5.39 6.80 1.43
CA LEU A 93 6.36 5.71 1.22
C LEU A 93 7.70 6.22 0.69
N ALA A 94 7.73 7.32 -0.07
CA ALA A 94 8.96 7.94 -0.51
C ALA A 94 9.71 8.64 0.64
N GLU A 95 8.98 9.18 1.63
CA GLU A 95 9.56 9.78 2.84
C GLU A 95 10.15 8.72 3.77
N ASN A 96 9.39 7.65 4.05
CA ASN A 96 9.81 6.60 4.98
C ASN A 96 9.05 5.28 4.73
N PRO A 97 9.63 4.37 3.95
CA PRO A 97 9.09 3.03 3.73
C PRO A 97 9.49 2.03 4.82
#